data_AF-T1D6K0-F1
#
_entry.id   AF-T1D6K0-F1
#
_cell.length_a   1.000
_cell.length_b   1.000
_cell.length_c   1.000
_cell.angle_alpha   90.00
_cell.angle_beta   90.00
_cell.angle_gamma   90.00
#
_symmetry.space_group_name_H-M   'P 1'
#
loop_
_entity.id
_entity.type
_entity.pdbx_description
1 polymer ?
#
loop_
_entity_poly.entity_id
_entity_poly.type
_entity_poly.pdbx_seq_one_letter_code
_entity_poly.pdbx_strand_id
1 'polypeptide(L)'
;MIAADSDGSANSLLASLKREGISANLASDIHQLRNSVLVRANVPIDAGFIAKKGGLALLAEGEISGRRRPNRSEKRGQRSNKVNFDDLLIGGYVVHATHGVAKYLGMTKRSIGDSERDYLLLEYRGGDRLYVPSDQMGSITPYVGGESPSLSRLGGSDWQKTRARVKQDVQKVAQELVVLYQRRMVTKGHAYLPDSAWQ
;
A
#
# COMPACT_ATOMS: atom_id res chain seq x y z
N MET A 1 -5.32 29.72 -23.55
CA MET A 1 -5.02 28.27 -23.49
C MET A 1 -5.31 27.80 -22.09
N ILE A 2 -5.96 26.66 -21.95
CA ILE A 2 -6.27 26.06 -20.64
C ILE A 2 -5.49 24.75 -20.54
N ALA A 3 -4.70 24.57 -19.49
CA ALA A 3 -4.00 23.33 -19.21
C ALA A 3 -4.82 22.46 -18.26
N ALA A 4 -5.12 21.23 -18.68
CA ALA A 4 -5.79 20.23 -17.85
C ALA A 4 -4.80 19.13 -17.42
N ASP A 5 -4.92 18.67 -16.17
CA ASP A 5 -4.00 17.72 -15.53
C ASP A 5 -4.26 16.26 -15.92
N SER A 6 -5.46 15.95 -16.41
CA SER A 6 -5.87 14.59 -16.78
C SER A 6 -6.89 14.61 -17.92
N ASP A 7 -7.01 13.48 -18.64
CA ASP A 7 -8.00 13.32 -19.71
C ASP A 7 -9.44 13.49 -19.19
N GLY A 8 -9.72 13.01 -17.97
CA GLY A 8 -11.02 13.16 -17.33
C GLY A 8 -11.36 14.61 -17.00
N SER A 9 -10.37 15.37 -16.51
CA SER A 9 -10.58 16.79 -16.23
C SER A 9 -10.69 17.63 -17.50
N ALA A 10 -9.86 17.34 -18.51
CA ALA A 10 -9.94 17.99 -19.81
C ALA A 10 -11.34 17.88 -20.44
N ASN A 11 -11.94 16.68 -20.39
CA ASN A 11 -13.29 16.44 -20.87
C ASN A 11 -14.36 17.17 -20.04
N SER A 12 -14.20 17.20 -18.72
CA SER A 12 -15.13 17.89 -17.80
C SER A 12 -15.10 19.41 -17.98
N LEU A 13 -13.90 19.99 -18.15
CA LEU A 13 -13.70 21.41 -18.46
C LEU A 13 -14.26 21.76 -19.84
N LEU A 14 -14.00 20.93 -20.85
CA LEU A 14 -14.54 21.14 -22.20
C LEU A 14 -16.08 21.11 -22.21
N ALA A 15 -16.70 20.18 -21.49
CA ALA A 15 -18.15 20.14 -21.33
C ALA A 15 -18.71 21.38 -20.60
N SER A 16 -17.96 21.91 -19.63
CA SER A 16 -18.34 23.13 -18.90
C SER A 16 -18.23 24.38 -19.78
N LEU A 17 -17.15 24.52 -20.55
CA LEU A 17 -16.97 25.62 -21.50
C LEU A 17 -18.04 25.62 -22.61
N LYS A 18 -18.40 24.43 -23.12
CA LYS A 18 -19.48 24.29 -24.11
C LYS A 18 -20.84 24.72 -23.56
N ARG A 19 -21.14 24.43 -22.28
CA ARG A 19 -22.38 24.89 -21.63
C ARG A 19 -22.47 26.41 -21.57
N GLU A 20 -21.35 27.07 -21.34
CA GLU A 20 -21.23 28.54 -21.31
C GLU A 20 -21.08 29.16 -22.71
N GLY A 21 -21.23 28.38 -23.79
CA GLY A 21 -21.14 28.87 -25.17
C GLY A 21 -19.73 29.19 -25.67
N ILE A 22 -18.69 28.80 -24.93
CA ILE A 22 -17.29 29.04 -25.29
C ILE A 22 -16.78 27.91 -26.19
N SER A 23 -16.38 28.28 -27.41
CA SER A 23 -15.79 27.33 -28.36
C SER A 23 -14.36 26.95 -27.95
N ALA A 24 -14.19 25.74 -27.43
CA ALA A 24 -12.90 25.18 -27.06
C ALA A 24 -12.66 23.82 -27.73
N ASN A 25 -11.46 23.63 -28.28
CA ASN A 25 -11.00 22.37 -28.86
C ASN A 25 -9.91 21.75 -27.98
N LEU A 26 -9.90 20.42 -27.89
CA LEU A 26 -8.81 19.68 -27.25
C LEU A 26 -7.68 19.49 -28.27
N ALA A 27 -6.51 20.07 -28.01
CA ALA A 27 -5.32 19.78 -28.80
C ALA A 27 -4.36 18.87 -28.02
N SER A 28 -3.80 17.88 -28.72
CA SER A 28 -2.78 16.97 -28.21
C SER A 28 -1.36 17.52 -28.35
N ASP A 29 -1.17 18.60 -29.12
CA ASP A 29 0.12 19.21 -29.40
C ASP A 29 0.05 20.74 -29.31
N ILE A 30 1.08 21.33 -28.70
CA ILE A 30 1.25 22.78 -28.54
C ILE A 30 1.45 23.49 -29.88
N HIS A 31 1.86 22.77 -30.93
CA HIS A 31 2.05 23.33 -32.27
C HIS A 31 0.75 23.51 -33.06
N GLN A 32 -0.38 22.95 -32.58
CA GLN A 32 -1.69 23.04 -33.25
C GLN A 32 -2.57 24.19 -32.70
N LEU A 33 -1.99 25.10 -31.92
CA LEU A 33 -2.72 26.17 -31.24
C LEU A 33 -3.20 27.26 -32.21
N ARG A 34 -4.48 27.22 -32.61
CA ARG A 34 -5.19 28.35 -33.23
C ARG A 34 -6.54 28.54 -32.54
N ASN A 35 -6.77 29.74 -31.98
CA ASN A 35 -7.99 30.21 -31.28
C ASN A 35 -8.48 29.32 -30.11
N SER A 36 -8.60 29.91 -28.91
CA SER A 36 -9.18 29.31 -27.68
C SER A 36 -9.05 27.78 -27.53
N VAL A 37 -7.83 27.29 -27.34
CA VAL A 37 -7.53 25.85 -27.26
C VAL A 37 -7.34 25.39 -25.81
N LEU A 38 -7.94 24.25 -25.47
CA LEU A 38 -7.70 23.49 -24.25
C LEU A 38 -6.66 22.41 -24.57
N VAL A 39 -5.62 22.30 -23.77
CA VAL A 39 -4.52 21.35 -23.99
C VAL A 39 -4.34 20.49 -22.75
N ARG A 40 -4.17 19.19 -22.98
CA ARG A 40 -3.76 18.28 -21.92
C ARG A 40 -2.29 18.56 -21.59
N ALA A 41 -2.01 18.94 -20.35
CA ALA A 41 -0.64 19.02 -19.87
C ALA A 41 -0.17 17.63 -19.40
N ASN A 42 1.03 17.21 -19.80
CA ASN A 42 1.64 15.97 -19.31
C ASN A 42 2.15 16.09 -17.87
N VAL A 43 2.31 17.33 -17.39
CA VAL A 43 2.74 17.67 -16.03
C VAL A 43 1.72 18.65 -15.46
N PRO A 44 1.29 18.50 -14.20
CA PRO A 44 0.38 19.44 -13.57
C PRO A 44 0.98 20.85 -13.53
N ILE A 45 0.18 21.84 -13.91
CA ILE A 45 0.59 23.25 -13.94
C ILE A 45 -0.09 23.95 -12.77
N ASP A 46 0.71 24.39 -11.79
CA ASP A 46 0.17 24.98 -10.57
C ASP A 46 -0.36 26.42 -10.75
N ALA A 47 0.21 27.17 -11.70
CA ALA A 47 -0.14 28.57 -11.96
C ALA A 47 -0.08 28.90 -13.46
N GLY A 48 -1.03 29.71 -13.92
CA GLY A 48 -1.06 30.25 -15.27
C GLY A 48 -0.07 31.40 -15.49
N PHE A 49 0.11 31.82 -16.74
CA PHE A 49 0.89 33.02 -17.07
C PHE A 49 0.43 33.66 -18.39
N ILE A 50 0.79 34.94 -18.58
CA ILE A 50 0.50 35.70 -19.81
C ILE A 50 1.80 36.18 -20.44
N ALA A 51 2.09 35.70 -21.66
CA ALA A 51 3.22 36.14 -22.47
C ALA A 51 2.76 37.17 -23.51
N LYS A 52 2.91 38.47 -23.16
CA LYS A 52 2.46 39.60 -24.00
C LYS A 52 3.12 39.65 -25.38
N LYS A 53 4.42 39.32 -25.48
CA LYS A 53 5.17 39.36 -26.75
C LYS A 53 4.71 38.32 -27.78
N GLY A 54 3.96 37.29 -27.36
CA GLY A 54 3.45 36.23 -28.23
C GLY A 54 1.92 36.11 -28.24
N GLY A 55 1.20 37.05 -27.61
CA GLY A 55 -0.26 37.01 -27.51
C GLY A 55 -0.82 35.76 -26.81
N LEU A 56 -0.03 35.12 -25.95
CA LEU A 56 -0.37 33.84 -25.33
C LEU A 56 -0.78 34.05 -23.86
N ALA A 57 -1.92 33.49 -23.49
CA ALA A 57 -2.34 33.34 -22.10
C ALA A 57 -2.54 31.85 -21.80
N LEU A 58 -1.88 31.35 -20.77
CA LEU A 58 -2.04 30.02 -20.21
C LEU A 58 -2.76 30.13 -18.87
N LEU A 59 -3.87 29.42 -18.71
CA LEU A 59 -4.61 29.30 -17.46
C LEU A 59 -4.45 27.89 -16.93
N ALA A 60 -4.10 27.77 -15.65
CA ALA A 60 -4.03 26.49 -14.97
C ALA A 60 -5.43 25.99 -14.58
N GLU A 61 -5.65 24.68 -14.57
CA GLU A 61 -6.91 24.06 -14.14
C GLU A 61 -7.33 24.50 -12.72
N GLY A 62 -6.36 24.64 -11.81
CA GLY A 62 -6.62 25.09 -10.43
C GLY A 62 -7.15 26.52 -10.33
N GLU A 63 -6.82 27.40 -11.28
CA GLU A 63 -7.28 28.79 -11.32
C GLU A 63 -8.72 28.91 -11.85
N ILE A 64 -9.13 27.98 -12.71
CA ILE A 64 -10.49 27.96 -13.29
C ILE A 64 -11.46 27.22 -12.37
N SER A 65 -11.03 26.09 -11.80
CA SER A 65 -11.88 25.26 -10.94
C SER A 65 -11.95 25.75 -9.50
N GLY A 66 -11.05 26.66 -9.08
CA GLY A 66 -10.92 27.13 -7.70
C GLY A 66 -10.40 26.09 -6.71
N ARG A 67 -10.09 24.87 -7.18
CA ARG A 67 -9.61 23.76 -6.34
C ARG A 67 -8.08 23.79 -6.28
N ARG A 68 -7.51 24.46 -5.27
CA ARG A 68 -6.09 24.24 -4.92
C ARG A 68 -5.95 22.82 -4.38
N ARG A 69 -5.10 22.00 -5.03
CA ARG A 69 -4.74 20.69 -4.46
C ARG A 69 -3.94 20.94 -3.17
N PRO A 70 -4.31 20.34 -2.03
CA PRO A 70 -3.34 20.17 -0.96
C PRO A 70 -2.25 19.26 -1.50
N ASN A 71 -1.01 19.76 -1.51
CA ASN A 71 0.18 19.00 -1.88
C ASN A 71 0.50 17.99 -0.77
N ARG A 72 -0.42 17.06 -0.50
CA ARG A 72 -0.20 15.98 0.44
C ARG A 72 0.39 14.84 -0.36
N SER A 73 1.71 14.86 -0.52
CA SER A 73 2.44 13.63 -0.75
C SER A 73 2.09 12.73 0.44
N GLU A 74 1.24 11.73 0.24
CA GLU A 74 1.17 10.63 1.19
C GLU A 74 2.57 10.04 1.21
N LYS A 75 3.35 10.42 2.23
CA LYS A 75 4.50 9.62 2.64
C LYS A 75 3.87 8.29 3.04
N ARG A 76 3.80 7.39 2.07
CA ARG A 76 3.46 6.00 2.25
C ARG A 76 4.54 5.47 3.17
N GLY A 77 4.30 5.61 4.47
CA GLY A 77 5.17 5.06 5.48
C GLY A 77 5.29 3.60 5.13
N GLN A 78 6.45 3.18 4.66
CA GLN A 78 6.78 1.77 4.60
C GLN A 78 6.57 1.29 6.03
N ARG A 79 5.43 0.62 6.28
CA ARG A 79 5.25 -0.19 7.47
C ARG A 79 6.31 -1.28 7.35
N SER A 80 7.52 -0.98 7.79
CA SER A 80 8.50 -2.03 8.04
C SER A 80 7.84 -2.90 9.08
N ASN A 81 7.71 -4.18 8.79
CA ASN A 81 7.18 -5.19 9.70
C ASN A 81 8.15 -5.43 10.89
N LYS A 82 8.89 -4.39 11.30
CA LYS A 82 9.74 -4.37 12.48
C LYS A 82 8.80 -4.39 13.67
N VAL A 83 8.72 -5.56 14.27
CA VAL A 83 8.09 -5.75 15.57
C VAL A 83 8.89 -4.92 16.56
N ASN A 84 8.24 -4.03 17.28
CA ASN A 84 8.89 -3.27 18.35
C ASN A 84 8.75 -4.04 19.67
N PHE A 85 9.63 -3.76 20.63
CA PHE A 85 9.56 -4.38 21.96
C PHE A 85 8.21 -4.13 22.65
N ASP A 86 7.62 -2.97 22.42
CA ASP A 86 6.32 -2.58 22.98
C ASP A 86 5.16 -3.45 22.49
N ASP A 87 5.34 -4.17 21.37
CA ASP A 87 4.33 -5.07 20.82
C ASP A 87 4.31 -6.43 21.55
N LEU A 88 5.30 -6.71 22.42
CA LEU A 88 5.46 -8.00 23.09
C LEU A 88 4.95 -7.95 24.54
N LEU A 89 3.82 -8.62 24.77
CA LEU A 89 3.25 -8.78 26.12
C LEU A 89 3.89 -9.96 26.83
N ILE A 90 4.39 -9.74 28.05
CA ILE A 90 4.90 -10.81 28.93
C ILE A 90 3.75 -11.80 29.20
N GLY A 91 4.04 -13.09 29.01
CA GLY A 91 3.07 -14.17 29.07
C GLY A 91 2.27 -14.36 27.77
N GLY A 92 2.39 -13.45 26.81
CA GLY A 92 1.79 -13.55 25.49
C GLY A 92 2.47 -14.59 24.59
N TYR A 93 1.79 -14.95 23.51
CA TYR A 93 2.31 -15.89 22.53
C TYR A 93 3.03 -15.16 21.40
N VAL A 94 4.16 -15.71 20.99
CA VAL A 94 4.98 -15.19 19.90
C VAL A 94 5.35 -16.31 18.95
N VAL A 95 5.67 -15.96 17.72
CA VAL A 95 6.13 -16.87 16.69
C VAL A 95 7.58 -16.53 16.37
N HIS A 96 8.47 -17.48 16.60
CA HIS A 96 9.83 -17.41 16.09
C HIS A 96 9.87 -18.04 14.69
N ALA A 97 10.43 -17.33 13.70
CA ALA A 97 10.42 -17.75 12.30
C ALA A 97 10.91 -19.20 12.07
N THR A 98 11.92 -19.62 12.83
CA THR A 98 12.55 -20.96 12.70
C THR A 98 11.97 -22.02 13.63
N HIS A 99 11.49 -21.63 14.82
CA HIS A 99 11.18 -22.56 15.91
C HIS A 99 9.69 -22.67 16.21
N GLY A 100 8.88 -21.78 15.63
CA GLY A 100 7.43 -21.79 15.78
C GLY A 100 6.95 -21.05 17.01
N VAL A 101 5.78 -21.46 17.49
CA VAL A 101 5.03 -20.75 18.54
C VAL A 101 5.64 -21.00 19.91
N ALA A 102 5.91 -19.92 20.63
CA ALA A 102 6.45 -19.90 21.99
C ALA A 102 5.65 -18.94 22.87
N LYS A 103 5.82 -19.06 24.18
CA LYS A 103 5.36 -18.07 25.16
C LYS A 103 6.51 -17.12 25.49
N TYR A 104 6.27 -15.82 25.45
CA TYR A 104 7.26 -14.82 25.83
C TYR A 104 7.28 -14.65 27.35
N LEU A 105 8.45 -14.84 27.97
CA LEU A 105 8.62 -14.73 29.42
C LEU A 105 9.25 -13.41 29.87
N GLY A 106 9.60 -12.52 28.94
CA GLY A 106 10.26 -11.24 29.22
C GLY A 106 11.71 -11.18 28.75
N MET A 107 12.39 -10.10 29.13
CA MET A 107 13.82 -9.92 28.87
C MET A 107 14.66 -10.37 30.06
N THR A 108 15.87 -10.85 29.76
CA THR A 108 16.86 -11.25 30.76
C THR A 108 18.25 -10.83 30.33
N LYS A 109 19.02 -10.33 31.30
CA LYS A 109 20.43 -10.02 31.12
C LYS A 109 21.26 -11.26 31.40
N ARG A 110 22.21 -11.55 30.51
CA ARG A 110 23.20 -12.61 30.71
C ARG A 110 24.59 -12.04 30.45
N SER A 111 25.50 -12.30 31.38
CA SER A 111 26.93 -12.08 31.15
C SER A 111 27.49 -13.30 30.43
N ILE A 112 28.10 -13.08 29.26
CA ILE A 112 28.87 -14.10 28.53
C ILE A 112 30.28 -13.56 28.38
N GLY A 113 31.21 -14.13 29.15
CA GLY A 113 32.57 -13.59 29.27
C GLY A 113 32.56 -12.26 30.01
N ASP A 114 33.13 -11.23 29.40
CA ASP A 114 33.28 -9.88 29.98
C ASP A 114 32.21 -8.88 29.48
N SER A 115 31.16 -9.37 28.81
CA SER A 115 30.12 -8.54 28.20
C SER A 115 28.73 -8.97 28.62
N GLU A 116 27.96 -8.02 29.16
CA GLU A 116 26.52 -8.19 29.39
C GLU A 116 25.73 -8.01 28.10
N ARG A 117 24.80 -8.92 27.83
CA ARG A 117 23.87 -8.84 26.71
C ARG A 117 22.43 -9.09 27.15
N ASP A 118 21.51 -8.42 26.45
CA ASP A 118 20.07 -8.56 26.64
C ASP A 118 19.50 -9.63 25.72
N TYR A 119 18.71 -10.54 26.31
CA TYR A 119 18.05 -11.65 25.62
C TYR A 119 16.55 -11.62 25.89
N LEU A 120 15.76 -11.99 24.89
CA LEU A 120 14.36 -12.37 25.05
C LEU A 120 14.29 -13.83 25.48
N LEU A 121 13.52 -14.11 26.53
CA LEU A 121 13.30 -15.46 27.01
C LEU A 121 11.98 -16.01 26.44
N LEU A 122 12.08 -17.10 25.68
CA LEU A 122 10.95 -17.80 25.09
C LEU A 122 10.81 -19.19 25.70
N GLU A 123 9.58 -19.60 26.00
CA GLU A 123 9.23 -20.93 26.50
C GLU A 123 8.45 -21.72 25.46
N TYR A 124 8.86 -22.96 25.25
CA TYR A 124 8.29 -23.92 24.32
C TYR A 124 7.60 -25.06 25.07
N ARG A 125 6.98 -25.97 24.31
CA ARG A 125 6.31 -27.14 24.87
C ARG A 125 7.29 -27.96 25.72
N GLY A 126 6.84 -28.40 26.90
CA GLY A 126 7.66 -29.20 27.82
C GLY A 126 8.59 -28.38 28.72
N GLY A 127 8.48 -27.05 28.71
CA GLY A 127 9.30 -26.16 29.55
C GLY A 127 10.68 -25.83 28.95
N ASP A 128 10.93 -26.25 27.70
CA ASP A 128 12.15 -25.91 26.96
C ASP A 128 12.24 -24.40 26.76
N ARG A 129 13.42 -23.82 26.99
CA ARG A 129 13.64 -22.37 26.90
C ARG A 129 14.64 -22.01 25.82
N LEU A 130 14.36 -20.93 25.10
CA LEU A 130 15.25 -20.34 24.11
C LEU A 130 15.57 -18.90 24.50
N TYR A 131 16.85 -18.55 24.49
CA TYR A 131 17.33 -17.19 24.70
C TYR A 131 17.64 -16.58 23.34
N VAL A 132 16.81 -15.63 22.90
CA VAL A 132 17.00 -14.94 21.62
C VAL A 132 17.72 -13.61 21.88
N PRO A 133 18.89 -13.37 21.28
CA PRO A 133 19.56 -12.07 21.39
C PRO A 133 18.65 -10.92 20.96
N SER A 134 18.71 -9.77 21.66
CA SER A 134 17.90 -8.59 21.33
C SER A 134 18.13 -8.06 19.90
N ASP A 135 19.32 -8.23 19.33
CA ASP A 135 19.63 -7.91 17.93
C ASP A 135 18.90 -8.81 16.92
N GLN A 136 18.44 -9.99 17.34
CA GLN A 136 17.70 -10.94 16.51
C GLN A 136 16.18 -10.84 16.68
N MET A 137 15.67 -9.81 17.37
CA MET A 137 14.23 -9.61 17.59
C MET A 137 13.38 -9.63 16.31
N GLY A 138 13.94 -9.27 15.15
CA GLY A 138 13.24 -9.27 13.87
C GLY A 138 12.77 -10.66 13.39
N SER A 139 13.26 -11.75 13.99
CA SER A 139 12.78 -13.12 13.72
C SER A 139 11.52 -13.48 14.53
N ILE A 140 11.10 -12.62 15.46
CA ILE A 140 9.98 -12.84 16.36
C ILE A 140 8.80 -11.98 15.90
N THR A 141 7.59 -12.53 15.97
CA THR A 141 6.35 -11.80 15.68
C THR A 141 5.28 -12.14 16.71
N PRO A 142 4.47 -11.18 17.18
CA PRO A 142 3.33 -11.47 18.03
C PRO A 142 2.39 -12.47 17.35
N TYR A 143 1.86 -13.42 18.11
CA TYR A 143 0.87 -14.37 17.59
C TYR A 143 -0.51 -13.70 17.50
N VAL A 144 -1.15 -13.78 16.33
CA VAL A 144 -2.45 -13.11 16.04
C VAL A 144 -3.56 -14.09 15.65
N GLY A 145 -3.46 -15.37 16.05
CA GLY A 145 -4.36 -16.44 15.59
C GLY A 145 -5.43 -16.90 16.58
N GLY A 146 -5.61 -16.21 17.73
CA GLY A 146 -6.57 -16.58 18.78
C GLY A 146 -5.92 -16.69 20.16
N GLU A 147 -6.71 -17.11 21.16
CA GLU A 147 -6.34 -16.98 22.59
C GLU A 147 -5.39 -18.07 23.11
N SER A 148 -5.31 -19.26 22.49
CA SER A 148 -4.54 -20.38 23.06
C SER A 148 -3.95 -21.30 21.99
N PRO A 149 -2.88 -20.87 21.31
CA PRO A 149 -2.17 -21.74 20.39
C PRO A 149 -1.42 -22.85 21.11
N SER A 150 -1.26 -24.00 20.44
CA SER A 150 -0.35 -25.04 20.91
C SER A 150 1.11 -24.59 20.77
N LEU A 151 1.88 -24.68 21.85
CA LEU A 151 3.33 -24.39 21.82
C LEU A 151 4.05 -25.40 20.94
N SER A 152 5.03 -24.92 20.17
CA SER A 152 5.90 -25.77 19.35
C SER A 152 6.94 -26.47 20.24
N ARG A 153 7.52 -27.57 19.74
CA ARG A 153 8.62 -28.27 20.41
C ARG A 153 9.95 -27.72 19.91
N LEU A 154 10.84 -27.34 20.83
CA LEU A 154 12.16 -26.83 20.47
C LEU A 154 13.00 -27.95 19.83
N GLY A 155 13.67 -27.66 18.71
CA GLY A 155 14.43 -28.65 17.94
C GLY A 155 13.59 -29.70 17.18
N GLY A 156 12.25 -29.64 17.25
CA GLY A 156 11.36 -30.53 16.51
C GLY A 156 11.20 -30.16 15.03
N SER A 157 10.81 -31.13 14.21
CA SER A 157 10.49 -30.91 12.77
C SER A 157 9.04 -30.47 12.53
N ASP A 158 8.20 -30.45 13.56
CA ASP A 158 6.75 -30.22 13.45
C ASP A 158 6.42 -28.83 12.89
N TRP A 159 7.17 -27.81 13.32
CA TRP A 159 7.01 -26.45 12.81
C TRP A 159 7.34 -26.36 11.33
N GLN A 160 8.46 -26.95 10.91
CA GLN A 160 8.89 -26.95 9.51
C GLN A 160 7.87 -27.67 8.62
N LYS A 161 7.36 -28.83 9.07
CA LYS A 161 6.29 -29.58 8.38
C LYS A 161 5.00 -28.76 8.27
N THR A 162 4.58 -28.14 9.36
CA THR A 162 3.39 -27.28 9.39
C THR A 162 3.56 -26.10 8.43
N ARG A 163 4.70 -25.40 8.47
CA ARG A 163 5.01 -24.29 7.57
C ARG A 163 5.02 -24.72 6.10
N ALA A 164 5.59 -25.88 5.80
CA ALA A 164 5.62 -26.41 4.44
C ALA A 164 4.22 -26.73 3.92
N ARG A 165 3.38 -27.37 4.75
CA ARG A 165 1.98 -27.66 4.42
C ARG A 165 1.18 -26.37 4.17
N VAL A 166 1.24 -25.42 5.09
CA VAL A 166 0.54 -24.13 4.96
C VAL A 166 1.01 -23.38 3.72
N LYS A 167 2.32 -23.39 3.41
CA LYS A 167 2.85 -22.78 2.18
C LYS A 167 2.25 -23.40 0.92
N GLN A 168 2.12 -24.72 0.87
CA GLN A 168 1.49 -25.42 -0.26
C GLN A 168 0.02 -25.05 -0.40
N ASP A 169 -0.72 -24.96 0.71
CA ASP A 169 -2.14 -24.62 0.66
C ASP A 169 -2.36 -23.17 0.23
N VAL A 170 -1.53 -22.23 0.69
CA VAL A 170 -1.53 -20.84 0.21
C VAL A 170 -1.25 -20.77 -1.29
N GLN A 171 -0.31 -21.57 -1.80
CA GLN A 171 -0.01 -21.63 -3.23
C GLN A 171 -1.21 -22.15 -4.05
N LYS A 172 -1.94 -23.15 -3.54
CA LYS A 172 -3.16 -23.65 -4.21
C LYS A 172 -4.22 -22.56 -4.30
N VAL A 173 -4.51 -21.86 -3.20
CA VAL A 173 -5.49 -20.76 -3.17
C VAL A 173 -5.07 -19.64 -4.13
N ALA A 174 -3.79 -19.26 -4.12
CA ALA A 174 -3.28 -18.26 -5.05
C ALA A 174 -3.48 -18.67 -6.51
N GLN A 175 -3.23 -19.94 -6.84
CA GLN A 175 -3.45 -20.47 -8.18
C GLN A 175 -4.94 -20.47 -8.56
N GLU A 176 -5.83 -20.87 -7.65
CA GLU A 176 -7.27 -20.83 -7.86
C GLU A 176 -7.77 -19.40 -8.13
N LEU A 177 -7.24 -18.41 -7.41
CA LEU A 177 -7.55 -16.99 -7.66
C LEU A 177 -7.09 -16.55 -9.05
N VAL A 178 -5.87 -16.92 -9.48
CA VAL A 178 -5.38 -16.61 -10.83
C VAL A 178 -6.33 -17.19 -11.89
N VAL A 179 -6.69 -18.47 -11.75
CA VAL A 179 -7.61 -19.14 -12.67
C VAL A 179 -8.99 -18.49 -12.68
N LEU A 180 -9.51 -18.10 -11.50
CA LEU A 180 -10.79 -17.40 -11.37
C LEU A 180 -10.77 -16.07 -12.14
N TYR A 181 -9.70 -15.28 -12.00
CA TYR A 181 -9.57 -14.00 -12.70
C TYR A 181 -9.40 -14.18 -14.21
N GLN A 182 -8.64 -15.19 -14.66
CA GLN A 182 -8.55 -15.53 -16.09
C GLN A 182 -9.92 -15.84 -16.67
N ARG A 183 -10.71 -16.69 -16.00
CA ARG A 183 -12.09 -17.01 -16.39
C ARG A 183 -12.96 -15.75 -16.42
N ARG A 184 -12.84 -14.87 -15.43
CA ARG A 184 -13.59 -13.61 -15.35
C ARG A 184 -13.27 -12.67 -16.51
N MET A 185 -12.02 -12.63 -16.97
CA MET A 185 -11.61 -11.77 -18.09
C MET A 185 -12.14 -12.23 -19.44
N VAL A 186 -12.25 -13.55 -19.67
CA VAL A 186 -12.75 -14.11 -20.93
C VAL A 186 -14.28 -14.23 -20.96
N THR A 187 -14.92 -14.25 -19.80
CA THR A 187 -16.38 -14.32 -19.69
C THR A 187 -16.99 -12.95 -20.01
N LYS A 188 -17.95 -12.92 -20.93
CA LYS A 188 -18.71 -11.70 -21.22
C LYS A 188 -19.50 -11.28 -19.98
N GLY A 189 -19.16 -10.14 -19.40
CA GLY A 189 -19.89 -9.56 -18.28
C GLY A 189 -21.19 -8.87 -18.70
N HIS A 190 -22.00 -8.49 -17.73
CA HIS A 190 -23.12 -7.57 -17.93
C HIS A 190 -22.63 -6.14 -17.65
N ALA A 191 -22.67 -5.28 -18.67
CA ALA A 191 -22.41 -3.86 -18.50
C ALA A 191 -23.72 -3.17 -18.12
N TYR A 192 -23.76 -2.56 -16.94
CA TYR A 192 -24.88 -1.73 -16.53
C TYR A 192 -24.90 -0.44 -17.35
N LEU A 193 -26.11 0.07 -17.59
CA LEU A 193 -26.32 1.34 -18.27
C LEU A 193 -25.82 2.50 -17.40
N PRO A 194 -25.48 3.65 -17.99
CA PRO A 194 -25.21 4.87 -17.24
C PRO A 194 -26.37 5.23 -16.33
N ASP A 195 -26.06 5.80 -15.16
CA ASP A 195 -27.07 6.21 -14.18
C ASP A 195 -28.09 7.19 -14.79
N SER A 196 -29.33 7.09 -14.34
CA SER A 196 -30.39 8.04 -14.70
C SER A 196 -30.39 9.25 -13.75
N ALA A 197 -31.02 10.35 -14.15
CA ALA A 197 -31.06 11.61 -13.38
C ALA A 197 -31.70 11.52 -11.98
N TRP A 198 -32.25 10.37 -11.59
CA TRP A 198 -32.91 10.12 -10.32
C TRP A 198 -32.14 9.13 -9.41
N GLN A 199 -30.94 8.70 -9.79
CA GLN A 199 -29.98 7.98 -8.94
C GLN A 199 -28.91 8.94 -8.41
#